data_AF-A0AAD6B9T2-F1
#
_entry.id   AF-A0AAD6B9T2-F1
#
_cell.length_a   1.000
_cell.length_b   1.000
_cell.length_c   1.000
_cell.angle_alpha   90.00
_cell.angle_beta   90.00
_cell.angle_gamma   90.00
#
_symmetry.space_group_name_H-M   'P 1'
#
loop_
_entity.id
_entity.type
_entity.pdbx_description
1 polymer ?
#
loop_
_entity_poly.entity_id
_entity_poly.type
_entity_poly.pdbx_seq_one_letter_code
_entity_poly.pdbx_strand_id
1 'polypeptide(L)'
;MYHCLRDYLFSHLKHRAEPILQRIKEDRTRVVSPSFDNIKFDTFEIEEYPLSAQGFDWELWCRYLNPPKSWWTQRNHTAPIRSPALIGCFVVDRKYFEEIGLLDEGMEIYGGENVELGIR
;
A
#
# COMPACT_ATOMS: atom_id res chain seq x y z
N MET A 1 -9.30 -3.20 20.77
CA MET A 1 -8.28 -2.71 19.81
C MET A 1 -8.19 -3.60 18.56
N TYR A 2 -7.75 -4.87 18.67
CA TYR A 2 -7.71 -5.81 17.53
C TYR A 2 -9.05 -6.03 16.82
N HIS A 3 -10.17 -6.00 17.55
CA HIS A 3 -11.50 -6.16 16.96
C HIS A 3 -11.90 -4.96 16.09
N CYS A 4 -11.69 -3.73 16.57
CA CYS A 4 -12.03 -2.51 15.83
C CYS A 4 -11.16 -2.32 14.57
N LEU A 5 -9.86 -2.60 14.65
CA LEU A 5 -8.97 -2.61 13.47
C LEU A 5 -9.37 -3.71 12.48
N ARG A 6 -9.71 -4.91 12.95
CA ARG A 6 -10.18 -6.01 12.11
C ARG A 6 -11.49 -5.67 11.42
N ASP A 7 -12.46 -5.09 12.13
CA ASP A 7 -13.77 -4.70 11.60
C ASP A 7 -13.66 -3.50 10.65
N TYR A 8 -12.76 -2.55 10.92
CA TYR A 8 -12.47 -1.44 10.01
C TYR A 8 -11.79 -1.92 8.73
N LEU A 9 -10.71 -2.70 8.83
CA LEU A 9 -10.06 -3.33 7.68
C LEU A 9 -11.08 -4.18 6.90
N PHE A 10 -11.87 -5.03 7.55
CA PHE A 10 -12.87 -5.85 6.86
C PHE A 10 -13.97 -5.01 6.18
N SER A 11 -14.52 -4.00 6.86
CA SER A 11 -15.61 -3.17 6.30
C SER A 11 -15.14 -2.25 5.18
N HIS A 12 -13.97 -1.61 5.31
CA HIS A 12 -13.41 -0.73 4.28
C HIS A 12 -12.78 -1.52 3.13
N LEU A 13 -12.16 -2.67 3.38
CA LEU A 13 -11.66 -3.53 2.30
C LEU A 13 -12.80 -4.18 1.52
N LYS A 14 -13.99 -4.41 2.10
CA LYS A 14 -15.09 -5.08 1.38
C LYS A 14 -15.53 -4.36 0.10
N HIS A 15 -15.36 -3.03 0.03
CA HIS A 15 -15.64 -2.25 -1.18
C HIS A 15 -14.37 -1.84 -1.95
N ARG A 16 -13.19 -2.04 -1.36
CA ARG A 16 -11.89 -1.76 -2.00
C ARG A 16 -11.24 -3.03 -2.56
N ALA A 17 -11.75 -4.21 -2.26
CA ALA A 17 -11.20 -5.50 -2.70
C ALA A 17 -11.36 -5.70 -4.20
N GLU A 18 -12.55 -5.48 -4.75
CA GLU A 18 -12.82 -5.66 -6.18
C GLU A 18 -11.88 -4.86 -7.10
N PRO A 19 -11.66 -3.54 -6.90
CA PRO A 19 -10.73 -2.82 -7.75
C PRO A 19 -9.28 -3.31 -7.59
N ILE A 20 -8.85 -3.72 -6.39
CA ILE A 20 -7.51 -4.26 -6.15
C ILE A 20 -7.32 -5.58 -6.90
N LEU A 21 -8.25 -6.52 -6.72
CA LEU A 21 -8.21 -7.83 -7.35
C LEU A 21 -8.33 -7.72 -8.87
N GLN A 22 -9.12 -6.78 -9.37
CA GLN A 22 -9.22 -6.49 -10.79
C GLN A 22 -7.87 -6.05 -11.37
N ARG A 23 -7.08 -5.24 -10.65
CA ARG A 23 -5.73 -4.83 -11.11
C ARG A 23 -4.75 -5.99 -11.18
N ILE A 24 -4.79 -6.90 -10.21
CA ILE A 24 -3.96 -8.11 -10.18
C ILE A 24 -4.40 -9.08 -11.28
N LYS A 25 -5.71 -9.20 -11.53
CA LYS A 25 -6.25 -10.01 -12.63
C LYS A 25 -5.81 -9.49 -14.01
N GLU A 26 -5.77 -8.17 -14.19
CA GLU A 26 -5.29 -7.55 -15.43
C GLU A 26 -3.80 -7.81 -15.68
N ASP A 27 -3.02 -7.93 -14.61
CA ASP A 27 -1.57 -8.11 -14.66
C ASP A 27 -1.06 -8.64 -13.32
N ARG A 28 -0.67 -9.92 -13.32
CA ARG A 28 -0.31 -10.64 -12.10
C ARG A 28 0.98 -10.12 -11.45
N THR A 29 1.80 -9.35 -12.17
CA THR A 29 3.08 -8.84 -11.65
C THR A 29 2.89 -7.55 -10.84
N ARG A 30 1.65 -7.11 -10.61
CA ARG A 30 1.35 -5.91 -9.84
C ARG A 30 1.24 -6.23 -8.35
N VAL A 31 1.95 -5.44 -7.56
CA VAL A 31 1.76 -5.33 -6.11
C VAL A 31 0.93 -4.07 -5.85
N VAL A 32 -0.17 -4.20 -5.10
CA VAL A 32 -1.15 -3.11 -4.92
C VAL A 32 -1.37 -2.85 -3.43
N SER A 33 -1.11 -1.63 -3.00
CA SER A 33 -1.51 -1.13 -1.67
C SER A 33 -2.81 -0.35 -1.78
N PRO A 34 -3.82 -0.61 -0.92
CA PRO A 34 -4.93 0.32 -0.77
C PRO A 34 -4.46 1.63 -0.13
N SER A 35 -5.22 2.71 -0.35
CA SER A 35 -5.12 3.90 0.50
C SER A 35 -5.72 3.57 1.88
N PHE A 36 -5.17 4.14 2.94
CA PHE A 36 -5.69 4.00 4.30
C PHE A 36 -5.95 5.37 4.89
N ASP A 37 -7.10 5.53 5.53
CA ASP A 37 -7.40 6.70 6.34
C ASP A 37 -6.81 6.49 7.74
N ASN A 38 -6.44 7.59 8.40
CA ASN A 38 -5.89 7.52 9.74
C ASN A 38 -7.02 7.22 10.73
N ILE A 39 -6.81 6.28 11.63
CA ILE A 39 -7.74 6.00 12.74
C ILE A 39 -7.05 6.48 14.00
N LYS A 40 -7.58 7.52 14.64
CA LYS A 40 -7.00 8.07 15.86
C LYS A 40 -7.02 7.02 16.97
N PHE A 41 -5.86 6.80 17.58
CA PHE A 41 -5.69 5.75 18.60
C PHE A 41 -6.62 5.95 19.81
N ASP A 42 -6.75 7.19 20.30
CA ASP A 42 -7.50 7.48 21.52
C ASP A 42 -9.02 7.56 21.29
N THR A 43 -9.45 8.09 20.14
CA THR A 43 -10.86 8.41 19.88
C THR A 43 -11.54 7.48 18.87
N PHE A 44 -10.77 6.68 18.11
CA PHE A 44 -11.23 5.88 16.97
C PHE A 44 -11.93 6.71 15.87
N GLU A 45 -11.75 8.03 15.87
CA GLU A 45 -12.20 8.87 14.78
C GLU A 45 -11.39 8.58 13.51
N ILE A 46 -12.07 8.57 12.37
CA ILE A 46 -11.46 8.43 11.06
C ILE A 46 -11.10 9.83 10.57
N GLU A 47 -9.83 10.01 10.24
CA GLU A 47 -9.29 11.19 9.59
C GLU A 47 -8.85 10.79 8.18
N GLU A 48 -9.50 11.37 7.17
CA GLU A 48 -9.20 11.10 5.77
C GLU A 48 -7.77 11.51 5.45
N TYR A 49 -6.99 10.57 4.90
CA TYR A 49 -5.59 10.83 4.55
C TYR A 49 -5.50 11.18 3.06
N PRO A 50 -4.75 12.24 2.68
CA PRO A 50 -4.64 12.62 1.28
C PRO A 50 -3.95 11.52 0.47
N LEU A 51 -4.47 11.30 -0.74
CA LEU A 51 -3.86 10.37 -1.71
C LEU A 51 -2.41 10.73 -1.97
N SER A 52 -1.52 9.79 -1.70
CA SER A 52 -0.07 9.99 -1.73
C SER A 52 0.61 8.85 -2.49
N ALA A 53 1.68 9.17 -3.21
CA ALA A 53 2.66 8.17 -3.60
C ALA A 53 3.48 7.75 -2.37
N GLN A 54 4.11 6.59 -2.43
CA GLN A 54 4.95 6.07 -1.34
C GLN A 54 6.38 5.93 -1.85
N GLY A 55 7.35 6.44 -1.10
CA GLY A 55 8.77 6.38 -1.46
C GLY A 55 9.66 6.34 -0.22
N PHE A 56 10.93 6.67 -0.37
CA PHE A 56 11.89 6.75 0.73
C PHE A 56 12.90 7.87 0.49
N ASP A 57 13.57 8.32 1.55
CA ASP A 57 14.69 9.26 1.48
C ASP A 57 16.05 8.53 1.48
N TRP A 58 17.15 9.29 1.44
CA TRP A 58 18.51 8.73 1.39
C TRP A 58 18.95 7.99 2.65
N GLU A 59 18.24 8.19 3.76
CA GLU A 59 18.41 7.41 5.00
C GLU A 59 17.54 6.14 4.99
N LEU A 60 16.84 5.87 3.88
CA LEU A 60 15.90 4.77 3.67
C LEU A 60 14.65 4.83 4.57
N TRP A 61 14.30 6.02 5.08
CA TRP A 61 13.01 6.19 5.74
C TRP A 61 11.90 6.28 4.73
N CYS A 62 10.87 5.46 4.90
CA CYS A 62 9.66 5.56 4.09
C CYS A 62 8.96 6.92 4.28
N ARG A 63 8.54 7.53 3.18
CA ARG A 63 7.87 8.83 3.12
C ARG A 63 6.63 8.76 2.25
N TYR A 64 5.61 9.53 2.62
CA TYR A 64 4.54 9.90 1.71
C TYR A 64 5.02 11.01 0.79
N LEU A 65 4.82 10.82 -0.51
CA LEU A 65 5.22 11.73 -1.57
C LEU A 65 3.98 12.28 -2.26
N ASN A 66 4.10 13.48 -2.81
CA ASN A 66 3.08 13.98 -3.73
C ASN A 66 2.99 13.07 -4.96
N PRO A 67 1.78 12.65 -5.38
CA PRO A 67 1.60 11.96 -6.64
C PRO A 67 2.21 12.75 -7.80
N PRO A 68 2.75 12.07 -8.83
CA PRO A 68 3.38 12.75 -9.95
C PRO A 68 2.37 13.68 -10.65
N LYS A 69 2.86 14.81 -11.20
CA LYS A 69 2.00 15.80 -11.91
C LYS A 69 1.12 15.14 -12.98
N SER A 70 1.63 14.13 -13.67
CA SER A 70 0.91 13.37 -14.68
C SER A 70 -0.33 12.64 -14.15
N TRP A 71 -0.35 12.25 -12.87
CA TRP A 71 -1.51 11.64 -12.23
C TRP A 71 -2.62 12.68 -12.04
N TRP A 72 -2.28 13.87 -11.54
CA TRP A 72 -3.23 14.98 -11.37
C TRP A 72 -3.86 15.43 -12.70
N THR A 73 -3.09 15.43 -13.79
CA THR A 73 -3.60 15.83 -15.11
C THR A 73 -4.61 14.86 -15.72
N GLN A 74 -4.66 13.60 -15.27
CA GLN A 74 -5.59 12.60 -15.79
C GLN A 74 -7.05 12.86 -15.38
N ARG A 75 -7.29 13.74 -14.39
CA ARG A 75 -8.63 14.04 -13.84
C ARG A 75 -9.45 12.79 -13.49
N ASN A 76 -8.77 11.70 -13.14
CA ASN A 76 -9.37 10.44 -12.71
C ASN A 76 -8.79 10.05 -11.35
N HIS A 77 -9.53 10.37 -10.27
CA HIS A 77 -9.10 10.08 -8.90
C HIS A 77 -9.12 8.59 -8.56
N THR A 78 -9.61 7.72 -9.45
CA THR A 78 -9.56 6.25 -9.29
C THR A 78 -8.33 5.63 -9.97
N ALA A 79 -7.54 6.44 -10.69
CA ALA A 79 -6.32 5.96 -11.32
C ALA A 79 -5.29 5.54 -10.26
N PRO A 80 -4.56 4.44 -10.45
CA PRO A 80 -3.52 4.03 -9.51
C PRO A 80 -2.39 5.05 -9.48
N ILE A 81 -1.81 5.25 -8.29
CA ILE A 81 -0.60 6.06 -8.09
C ILE A 81 0.59 5.10 -8.14
N ARG A 82 1.56 5.39 -9.00
CA ARG A 82 2.82 4.62 -9.04
C ARG A 82 3.72 5.08 -7.89
N SER A 83 4.21 4.13 -7.11
CA SER A 83 4.97 4.36 -5.88
C SER A 83 6.28 3.56 -5.92
N PRO A 84 7.44 4.19 -5.68
CA PRO A 84 8.73 3.50 -5.53
C PRO A 84 8.88 2.64 -4.27
N ALA A 85 8.03 2.81 -3.27
CA ALA A 85 8.02 2.04 -2.04
C ALA A 85 6.62 1.52 -1.75
N LEU A 86 6.54 0.58 -0.81
CA LEU A 86 5.28 0.08 -0.29
C LEU A 86 5.24 0.24 1.22
N ILE A 87 4.27 0.98 1.76
CA ILE A 87 4.11 1.25 3.18
C ILE A 87 2.81 0.60 3.65
N GLY A 88 2.91 -0.29 4.63
CA GLY A 88 1.75 -0.93 5.25
C GLY A 88 1.31 -2.19 4.50
N CYS A 89 0.00 -2.38 4.33
CA CYS A 89 -0.52 -3.63 3.77
C CYS A 89 -0.60 -3.59 2.25
N PHE A 90 -0.35 -4.75 1.62
CA PHE A 90 -0.43 -4.92 0.18
C PHE A 90 -1.14 -6.21 -0.22
N VAL A 91 -1.51 -6.26 -1.49
CA VAL A 91 -2.08 -7.43 -2.14
C VAL A 91 -1.25 -7.73 -3.39
N VAL A 92 -0.90 -9.00 -3.56
CA VAL A 92 -0.05 -9.50 -4.65
C VAL A 92 -0.53 -10.89 -5.07
N ASP A 93 -0.32 -11.26 -6.34
CA ASP A 93 -0.49 -12.64 -6.76
C ASP A 93 0.50 -13.55 -6.03
N ARG A 94 0.00 -14.65 -5.44
CA ARG A 94 0.83 -15.55 -4.62
C ARG A 94 2.01 -16.13 -5.39
N LYS A 95 1.79 -16.58 -6.64
CA LYS A 95 2.86 -17.19 -7.45
C LYS A 95 3.90 -16.16 -7.82
N TYR A 96 3.47 -14.96 -8.22
CA TYR A 96 4.39 -13.87 -8.47
C TYR A 96 5.20 -13.50 -7.22
N PHE A 97 4.58 -13.49 -6.04
CA PHE A 97 5.29 -13.20 -4.80
C PHE A 97 6.37 -14.25 -4.47
N GLU A 98 6.08 -15.53 -4.73
CA GLU A 98 7.07 -16.61 -4.65
C GLU A 98 8.18 -16.44 -5.71
N GLU A 99 7.83 -16.07 -6.94
CA GLU A 99 8.78 -15.86 -8.05
C GLU A 99 9.80 -14.75 -7.78
N ILE A 100 9.38 -13.68 -7.08
CA ILE A 100 10.25 -12.54 -6.73
C ILE A 100 10.97 -12.72 -5.39
N GLY A 101 10.83 -13.88 -4.73
CA GLY A 101 11.61 -14.23 -3.54
C GLY A 101 10.98 -13.88 -2.19
N LEU A 102 9.65 -13.67 -2.13
CA LEU A 102 8.92 -13.32 -0.91
C LEU A 102 9.50 -12.07 -0.21
N LEU A 103 9.51 -12.06 1.13
CA LEU A 103 10.29 -11.12 1.95
C LEU A 103 11.62 -11.79 2.33
N ASP A 104 12.67 -10.99 2.49
CA ASP A 104 13.99 -11.46 2.92
C ASP A 104 13.93 -12.09 4.33
N GLU A 105 14.20 -13.40 4.40
CA GLU A 105 14.21 -14.17 5.66
C GLU A 105 15.34 -13.75 6.61
N GLY A 106 16.36 -13.04 6.11
CA GLY A 106 17.45 -12.49 6.92
C GLY A 106 17.09 -11.20 7.66
N MET A 107 15.94 -10.58 7.36
CA MET A 107 15.47 -9.40 8.08
C MET A 107 14.91 -9.80 9.45
N GLU A 108 15.36 -9.10 10.48
CA GLU A 108 14.91 -9.33 11.86
C GLU A 108 14.03 -8.18 12.38
N ILE A 109 13.10 -8.52 13.27
CA ILE A 109 12.21 -7.58 13.98
C ILE A 109 11.25 -6.85 13.02
N TYR A 110 11.61 -5.64 12.57
CA TYR A 110 10.76 -4.77 11.74
C TYR A 110 11.59 -3.61 11.18
N GLY A 111 11.40 -3.29 9.90
CA GLY A 111 12.01 -2.14 9.24
C GLY A 111 12.84 -2.54 8.02
N GLY A 112 12.67 -1.78 6.93
CA GLY A 112 13.40 -1.95 5.68
C GLY A 112 12.69 -2.81 4.62
N GLU A 113 11.73 -3.65 5.02
CA GLU A 113 10.99 -4.54 4.10
C GLU A 113 10.22 -3.76 3.02
N ASN A 114 9.69 -2.60 3.41
CA ASN A 114 8.96 -1.66 2.57
C ASN A 114 9.81 -1.06 1.44
N VAL A 115 11.12 -0.91 1.70
CA VAL A 115 12.10 -0.35 0.77
C VAL A 115 12.72 -1.45 -0.09
N GLU A 116 13.09 -2.58 0.50
CA GLU A 116 13.60 -3.75 -0.22
C GLU A 116 12.61 -4.18 -1.32
N LEU A 117 11.36 -4.42 -0.93
CA LEU A 117 10.30 -4.83 -1.86
C LEU A 117 10.02 -3.77 -2.94
N GLY A 118 10.24 -2.49 -2.64
CA GLY A 118 10.03 -1.39 -3.58
C GLY A 118 11.15 -1.24 -4.62
N ILE A 119 12.39 -1.61 -4.26
CA ILE A 119 13.57 -1.50 -5.14
C ILE A 119 13.70 -2.70 -6.09
N ARG A 120 13.29 -3.88 -5.64
CA ARG A 120 13.41 -5.14 -6.38
C ARG A 120 12.46 -5.24 -7.58
#